data_AF-A0A7V3SAI8-F1
#
_entry.id   AF-A0A7V3SAI8-F1
#
_cell.length_a   1.000
_cell.length_b   1.000
_cell.length_c   1.000
_cell.angle_alpha   90.00
_cell.angle_beta   90.00
_cell.angle_gamma   90.00
#
_symmetry.space_group_name_H-M   'P 1'
#
loop_
_entity.id
_entity.type
_entity.pdbx_description
1 polymer ?
#
loop_
_entity_poly.entity_id
_entity_poly.type
_entity_poly.pdbx_seq_one_letter_code
_entity_poly.pdbx_strand_id
1 'polypeptide(L)'
;MYCRQCGAEVPVDAEFCSTCGAETGRGKGGASGELVHRVGGLSFRRVLGGFCFVGAVLAFVGIFSAWAEVGGWVSAGISGWDLVSNGTVLGEKVGRETYACLAFAGALIALIGALAVLVFSSNKLFWGALVLGSALAVAGSAWGFSDIDTGGFLGIISVDRGAGLYLTLAGGVIGLTGSLGLRG
;
A
#
# COMPACT_ATOMS: atom_id res chain seq x y z
N MET A 1 40.12 34.42 9.38
CA MET A 1 40.01 33.68 8.09
C MET A 1 39.12 34.50 7.17
N TYR A 2 39.11 34.29 5.85
CA TYR A 2 38.29 35.13 4.94
C TYR A 2 37.08 34.36 4.39
N CYS A 3 35.92 35.02 4.33
CA CYS A 3 34.71 34.46 3.70
C CYS A 3 34.95 34.25 2.21
N ARG A 4 34.67 33.04 1.69
CA ARG A 4 34.84 32.73 0.26
C ARG A 4 33.87 33.46 -0.66
N GLN A 5 32.74 33.94 -0.11
CA GLN A 5 31.68 34.56 -0.89
C GLN A 5 31.79 36.09 -0.93
N CYS A 6 32.15 36.73 0.18
CA CYS A 6 32.24 38.20 0.24
C CYS A 6 33.65 38.74 0.57
N GLY A 7 34.63 37.88 0.87
CA GLY A 7 35.98 38.30 1.21
C GLY A 7 36.16 38.95 2.58
N ALA A 8 35.09 39.11 3.38
CA ALA A 8 35.18 39.70 4.71
C ALA A 8 35.99 38.81 5.67
N GLU A 9 36.68 39.43 6.63
CA GLU A 9 37.36 38.70 7.70
C GLU A 9 36.33 38.11 8.67
N VAL A 10 36.42 36.81 8.87
CA VAL A 10 35.52 36.01 9.69
C VAL A 10 36.32 35.39 10.85
N PRO A 11 35.77 35.43 12.09
CA PRO A 11 36.35 34.75 13.25
C PRO A 11 36.57 33.26 12.97
N VAL A 12 37.60 32.68 13.56
CA VAL A 12 38.05 31.28 13.33
C VAL A 12 36.97 30.26 13.70
N ASP A 13 36.06 30.65 14.58
CA ASP A 13 35.00 29.91 15.26
C ASP A 13 33.57 30.26 14.80
N ALA A 14 33.39 31.23 13.90
CA ALA A 14 32.05 31.62 13.43
C ALA A 14 31.49 30.60 12.42
N GLU A 15 30.27 30.10 12.63
CA GLU A 15 29.56 29.18 11.72
C GLU A 15 29.04 29.87 10.45
N PHE A 16 28.73 31.16 10.56
CA PHE A 16 28.21 32.00 9.48
C PHE A 16 28.99 33.29 9.38
N CYS A 17 29.11 33.82 8.15
CA CYS A 17 29.66 35.15 7.92
C CYS A 17 28.65 36.21 8.40
N SER A 18 29.04 37.05 9.35
CA SER A 18 28.20 38.14 9.85
C SER A 18 27.86 39.20 8.79
N THR A 19 28.64 39.28 7.70
CA THR A 19 28.46 40.28 6.65
C THR A 19 27.50 39.83 5.54
N CYS A 20 27.57 38.57 5.10
CA CYS A 20 26.77 38.07 3.97
C CYS A 20 25.88 36.86 4.29
N GLY A 21 25.97 36.32 5.51
CA GLY A 21 25.21 35.14 5.93
C GLY A 21 25.71 33.80 5.39
N ALA A 22 26.80 33.78 4.61
CA ALA A 22 27.33 32.54 4.05
C ALA A 22 27.91 31.60 5.12
N GLU A 23 27.62 30.30 5.01
CA GLU A 23 28.18 29.25 5.86
C GLU A 23 29.70 29.14 5.68
N THR A 24 30.43 29.07 6.79
CA THR A 24 31.90 29.14 6.78
C THR A 24 32.58 27.77 6.64
N GLY A 25 31.81 26.69 6.42
CA GLY A 25 32.30 25.34 6.19
C GLY A 25 33.05 24.71 7.37
N ARG A 26 33.10 25.39 8.53
CA ARG A 26 33.80 24.94 9.74
C ARG A 26 32.89 24.37 10.82
N GLY A 27 31.59 24.27 10.55
CA GLY A 27 30.61 23.57 11.37
C GLY A 27 30.90 22.07 11.43
N LYS A 28 31.85 21.70 12.31
CA LYS A 28 32.06 20.37 12.89
C LYS A 28 32.54 19.27 11.94
N GLY A 29 33.75 18.77 12.22
CA GLY A 29 34.13 17.37 12.01
C GLY A 29 33.24 16.44 12.85
N GLY A 30 31.94 16.40 12.55
CA GLY A 30 30.95 15.58 13.20
C GLY A 30 30.87 14.21 12.53
N ALA A 31 31.87 13.37 12.72
CA ALA A 31 31.77 11.92 12.46
C ALA A 31 30.61 11.24 13.25
N SER A 32 29.92 12.00 14.11
CA SER A 32 28.77 11.60 14.92
C SER A 32 27.40 11.86 14.25
N GLY A 33 27.32 12.71 13.22
CA GLY A 33 26.05 13.01 12.52
C GLY A 33 25.62 11.92 11.52
N GLU A 34 26.57 11.23 10.90
CA GLU A 34 26.28 10.21 9.89
C GLU A 34 25.79 8.88 10.49
N LEU A 35 26.17 8.59 11.74
CA LEU A 35 25.74 7.37 12.43
C LEU A 35 24.29 7.46 12.93
N VAL A 36 23.84 8.62 13.39
CA VAL A 36 22.46 8.81 13.88
C VAL A 36 21.45 8.71 12.73
N HIS A 37 21.79 9.18 11.53
CA HIS A 37 20.93 9.03 10.35
C HIS A 37 20.82 7.56 9.89
N ARG A 38 21.87 6.75 10.07
CA ARG A 38 21.84 5.31 9.71
C ARG A 38 21.06 4.45 10.70
N VAL A 39 21.06 4.79 11.99
CA VAL A 39 20.34 4.00 13.01
C VAL A 39 18.83 4.32 13.01
N GLY A 40 18.44 5.58 12.74
CA GLY A 40 17.02 5.95 12.61
C GLY A 40 16.32 5.33 11.37
N GLY A 41 17.03 5.23 10.25
CA GLY A 41 16.45 4.75 8.99
C GLY A 41 16.06 3.27 8.98
N LEU A 42 16.71 2.43 9.79
CA LEU A 42 16.42 0.98 9.82
C LEU A 42 15.10 0.68 10.55
N SER A 43 14.77 1.46 11.58
CA SER A 43 13.51 1.30 12.32
C SER A 43 12.32 1.75 11.48
N PHE A 44 12.44 2.89 10.79
CA PHE A 44 11.36 3.45 9.98
C PHE A 44 10.93 2.52 8.84
N ARG A 45 11.88 1.90 8.12
CA ARG A 45 11.56 0.95 7.03
C ARG A 45 10.81 -0.28 7.51
N ARG A 46 11.09 -0.77 8.72
CA ARG A 46 10.38 -1.92 9.31
C ARG A 46 8.97 -1.54 9.72
N VAL A 47 8.79 -0.35 10.30
CA VAL A 47 7.45 0.18 10.62
C VAL A 47 6.61 0.30 9.36
N LEU A 48 7.18 0.87 8.29
CA LEU A 48 6.50 1.02 7.01
C LEU A 48 6.18 -0.33 6.35
N GLY A 49 7.11 -1.28 6.40
CA GLY A 49 6.87 -2.67 5.99
C GLY A 49 5.75 -3.34 6.79
N GLY A 50 5.63 -3.03 8.08
CA GLY A 50 4.53 -3.47 8.94
C GLY A 50 3.17 -2.96 8.47
N PHE A 51 3.06 -1.66 8.14
CA PHE A 51 1.82 -1.10 7.57
C PHE A 51 1.45 -1.76 6.24
N CYS A 52 2.42 -1.98 5.37
CA CYS A 52 2.20 -2.69 4.11
C CYS A 52 1.72 -4.13 4.32
N PHE A 53 2.27 -4.81 5.32
CA PHE A 53 1.84 -6.17 5.68
C PHE A 53 0.41 -6.20 6.18
N VAL A 54 0.02 -5.28 7.07
CA VAL A 54 -1.38 -5.15 7.52
C VAL A 54 -2.31 -4.89 6.33
N GLY A 55 -1.94 -3.98 5.42
CA GLY A 55 -2.70 -3.71 4.20
C GLY A 55 -2.86 -4.96 3.31
N ALA A 56 -1.78 -5.72 3.09
CA ALA A 56 -1.83 -6.94 2.28
C ALA A 56 -2.67 -8.05 2.93
N VAL A 57 -2.61 -8.20 4.26
CA VAL A 57 -3.45 -9.16 5.00
C VAL A 57 -4.92 -8.76 4.91
N LEU A 58 -5.25 -7.48 5.10
CA LEU A 58 -6.62 -6.99 4.94
C LEU A 58 -7.14 -7.23 3.51
N ALA A 59 -6.29 -6.99 2.50
CA ALA A 59 -6.65 -7.25 1.12
C ALA A 59 -6.94 -8.73 0.87
N PHE A 60 -6.10 -9.60 1.41
CA PHE A 60 -6.24 -11.06 1.28
C PHE A 60 -7.49 -11.58 2.01
N VAL A 61 -7.74 -11.14 3.25
CA VAL A 61 -8.95 -11.48 4.01
C VAL A 61 -10.21 -10.98 3.31
N GLY A 62 -10.13 -9.81 2.67
CA GLY A 62 -11.21 -9.25 1.84
C GLY A 62 -11.65 -10.17 0.70
N ILE A 63 -10.74 -10.93 0.08
CA ILE A 63 -11.09 -11.89 -0.99
C ILE A 63 -12.01 -13.01 -0.48
N PHE A 64 -11.78 -13.51 0.73
CA PHE A 64 -12.56 -14.60 1.31
C PHE A 64 -13.83 -14.11 2.03
N SER A 65 -13.97 -12.80 2.19
CA SER A 65 -15.17 -12.18 2.77
C SER A 65 -16.24 -12.00 1.70
N ALA A 66 -17.50 -11.77 2.10
CA ALA A 66 -18.60 -11.54 1.16
C ALA A 66 -18.35 -10.26 0.33
N TRP A 67 -18.35 -10.38 -0.99
CA TRP A 67 -18.22 -9.28 -1.96
C TRP A 67 -19.57 -8.75 -2.40
N ALA A 68 -20.57 -9.61 -2.45
CA ALA A 68 -21.96 -9.26 -2.68
C ALA A 68 -22.82 -9.96 -1.63
N GLU A 69 -23.77 -9.24 -1.06
CA GLU A 69 -24.77 -9.78 -0.15
C GLU A 69 -26.14 -9.67 -0.84
N VAL A 70 -26.83 -10.80 -0.94
CA VAL A 70 -28.17 -10.84 -1.52
C VAL A 70 -29.18 -10.78 -0.38
N GLY A 71 -29.88 -9.65 -0.27
CA GLY A 71 -30.92 -9.41 0.72
C GLY A 71 -32.24 -10.06 0.31
N GLY A 72 -32.84 -10.82 1.23
CA GLY A 72 -34.12 -11.52 1.06
C GLY A 72 -34.55 -12.21 2.37
N TRP A 73 -35.32 -13.30 2.28
CA TRP A 73 -35.71 -14.10 3.45
C TRP A 73 -34.54 -14.88 4.07
N VAL A 74 -33.49 -15.10 3.27
CA VAL A 74 -32.22 -15.71 3.68
C VAL A 74 -31.12 -14.83 3.12
N SER A 75 -30.24 -14.33 4.00
CA SER A 75 -29.04 -13.60 3.56
C SER A 75 -27.98 -14.60 3.15
N ALA A 76 -27.51 -14.50 1.92
CA ALA A 76 -26.39 -15.26 1.41
C ALA A 76 -25.33 -14.30 0.87
N GLY A 77 -24.10 -14.46 1.32
CA GLY A 77 -22.95 -13.72 0.82
C GLY A 77 -22.20 -14.55 -0.22
N ILE A 78 -21.79 -13.92 -1.31
CA ILE A 78 -20.90 -14.50 -2.31
C ILE A 78 -19.50 -13.94 -2.06
N SER A 79 -18.52 -14.79 -1.78
CA SER A 79 -17.14 -14.33 -1.58
C SER A 79 -16.41 -14.13 -2.91
N GLY A 80 -15.36 -13.31 -2.92
CA GLY A 80 -14.47 -13.19 -4.08
C GLY A 80 -13.82 -14.53 -4.47
N TRP A 81 -13.54 -15.39 -3.49
CA TRP A 81 -13.07 -16.74 -3.73
C TRP A 81 -14.10 -17.62 -4.45
N ASP A 82 -15.38 -17.51 -4.11
CA ASP A 82 -16.44 -18.25 -4.80
C ASP A 82 -16.51 -17.86 -6.27
N LEU A 83 -16.38 -16.57 -6.58
CA LEU A 83 -16.33 -16.07 -7.97
C LEU A 83 -15.11 -16.61 -8.76
N VAL A 84 -14.00 -16.87 -8.09
CA VAL A 84 -12.77 -17.42 -8.71
C VAL A 84 -12.85 -18.94 -8.90
N SER A 85 -13.34 -19.64 -7.87
CA SER A 85 -13.30 -21.10 -7.79
C SER A 85 -14.52 -21.79 -8.39
N ASN A 86 -15.71 -21.21 -8.20
CA ASN A 86 -16.98 -21.78 -8.61
C ASN A 86 -17.56 -20.96 -9.77
N GLY A 87 -17.62 -21.57 -10.95
CA GLY A 87 -18.33 -21.01 -12.09
C GLY A 87 -19.85 -21.17 -12.00
N THR A 88 -20.45 -21.32 -10.81
CA THR A 88 -21.91 -21.45 -10.65
C THR A 88 -22.43 -20.71 -9.42
N VAL A 89 -23.27 -19.71 -9.65
CA VAL A 89 -24.02 -18.98 -8.61
C VAL A 89 -25.50 -19.26 -8.86
N LEU A 90 -26.21 -19.78 -7.85
CA LEU A 90 -27.64 -20.13 -7.97
C LEU A 90 -27.97 -21.10 -9.13
N GLY A 91 -27.02 -21.96 -9.51
CA GLY A 91 -27.20 -22.93 -10.59
C GLY A 91 -26.96 -22.39 -12.00
N GLU A 92 -26.70 -21.08 -12.14
CA GLU A 92 -26.34 -20.47 -13.41
C GLU A 92 -24.81 -20.41 -13.55
N LYS A 93 -24.29 -20.75 -14.73
CA LYS A 93 -22.84 -20.73 -14.97
C LYS A 93 -22.37 -19.29 -15.13
N VAL A 94 -21.86 -18.71 -14.05
CA VAL A 94 -21.18 -17.41 -14.11
C VAL A 94 -19.80 -17.63 -14.72
N GLY A 95 -19.47 -16.83 -15.73
CA GLY A 95 -18.13 -16.85 -16.32
C GLY A 95 -17.09 -16.57 -15.24
N ARG A 96 -15.87 -17.09 -15.35
CA ARG A 96 -14.80 -16.69 -14.43
C ARG A 96 -14.64 -15.19 -14.50
N GLU A 97 -14.98 -14.52 -13.41
CA GLU A 97 -14.95 -13.08 -13.36
C GLU A 97 -13.50 -12.61 -13.34
N THR A 98 -13.10 -11.92 -14.41
CA THR A 98 -11.70 -11.57 -14.65
C THR A 98 -11.19 -10.63 -13.56
N TYR A 99 -12.05 -9.75 -13.04
CA TYR A 99 -11.73 -8.83 -11.96
C TYR A 99 -11.45 -9.52 -10.62
N ALA A 100 -12.18 -10.61 -10.30
CA ALA A 100 -11.98 -11.37 -9.07
C ALA A 100 -10.64 -12.12 -9.11
N CYS A 101 -10.30 -12.71 -10.26
CA CYS A 101 -8.98 -13.31 -10.49
C CYS A 101 -7.86 -12.29 -10.35
N LEU A 102 -8.06 -11.09 -10.91
CA LEU A 102 -7.07 -10.00 -10.85
C LEU A 102 -6.85 -9.52 -9.41
N ALA A 103 -7.95 -9.32 -8.65
CA ALA A 103 -7.89 -8.92 -7.26
C ALA A 103 -7.19 -9.97 -6.38
N PHE A 104 -7.50 -11.25 -6.59
CA PHE A 104 -6.87 -12.36 -5.86
C PHE A 104 -5.37 -12.46 -6.16
N ALA A 105 -4.99 -12.43 -7.44
CA ALA A 105 -3.58 -12.46 -7.84
C ALA A 105 -2.82 -11.25 -7.26
N GLY A 106 -3.42 -10.07 -7.31
CA GLY A 106 -2.87 -8.85 -6.71
C GLY A 106 -2.65 -8.98 -5.20
N ALA A 107 -3.67 -9.42 -4.46
CA ALA A 107 -3.59 -9.62 -3.01
C ALA A 107 -2.52 -10.65 -2.62
N LEU A 108 -2.41 -11.75 -3.37
CA LEU A 108 -1.40 -12.79 -3.12
C LEU A 108 0.03 -12.26 -3.37
N ILE A 109 0.24 -11.56 -4.49
CA ILE A 109 1.53 -10.94 -4.81
C ILE A 109 1.89 -9.88 -3.75
N ALA A 110 0.91 -9.07 -3.32
CA ALA A 110 1.11 -8.07 -2.27
C ALA A 110 1.52 -8.72 -0.94
N LEU A 111 0.86 -9.82 -0.56
CA LEU A 111 1.17 -10.54 0.68
C LEU A 111 2.58 -11.15 0.68
N ILE A 112 2.96 -11.80 -0.42
CA ILE A 112 4.32 -12.36 -0.59
C ILE A 112 5.35 -11.22 -0.59
N GLY A 113 5.07 -10.12 -1.31
CA GLY A 113 5.91 -8.93 -1.35
C GLY A 113 6.10 -8.31 0.03
N ALA A 114 5.02 -8.17 0.82
CA ALA A 114 5.07 -7.61 2.17
C ALA A 114 5.89 -8.50 3.11
N LEU A 115 5.67 -9.81 3.10
CA LEU A 115 6.46 -10.76 3.89
C LEU A 115 7.95 -10.70 3.50
N ALA A 116 8.25 -10.67 2.21
CA ALA A 116 9.63 -10.58 1.73
C ALA A 116 10.28 -9.24 2.12
N VAL A 117 9.53 -8.13 2.14
CA VAL A 117 10.02 -6.83 2.63
C VAL A 117 10.34 -6.86 4.12
N LEU A 118 9.54 -7.55 4.95
CA LEU A 118 9.80 -7.68 6.38
C LEU A 118 11.12 -8.43 6.67
N VAL A 119 11.44 -9.43 5.85
CA VAL A 119 12.68 -10.24 6.00
C VAL A 119 13.87 -9.57 5.29
N PHE A 120 13.67 -9.05 4.08
CA PHE A 120 14.71 -8.56 3.18
C PHE A 120 14.45 -7.10 2.76
N SER A 121 14.34 -6.21 3.73
CA SER A 121 13.97 -4.79 3.55
C SER A 121 14.90 -3.99 2.61
N SER A 122 16.09 -4.50 2.31
CA SER A 122 17.07 -3.84 1.42
C SER A 122 16.82 -4.09 -0.08
N ASN A 123 16.05 -5.12 -0.44
CA ASN A 123 15.91 -5.50 -1.85
C ASN A 123 14.75 -4.74 -2.52
N LYS A 124 15.08 -3.95 -3.56
CA LYS A 124 14.11 -3.14 -4.32
C LYS A 124 13.07 -3.99 -5.07
N LEU A 125 13.40 -5.24 -5.41
CA LEU A 125 12.50 -6.15 -6.11
C LEU A 125 11.25 -6.46 -5.29
N PHE A 126 11.40 -6.72 -3.98
CA PHE A 126 10.26 -7.05 -3.11
C PHE A 126 9.33 -5.85 -2.90
N TRP A 127 9.90 -4.65 -2.82
CA TRP A 127 9.11 -3.42 -2.83
C TRP A 127 8.35 -3.23 -4.15
N GLY A 128 8.97 -3.52 -5.29
CA GLY A 128 8.30 -3.50 -6.59
C GLY A 128 7.14 -4.50 -6.67
N ALA A 129 7.35 -5.73 -6.19
CA ALA A 129 6.30 -6.76 -6.14
C ALA A 129 5.13 -6.33 -5.25
N LEU A 130 5.41 -5.74 -4.08
CA LEU A 130 4.39 -5.22 -3.18
C LEU A 130 3.54 -4.11 -3.84
N VAL A 131 4.18 -3.14 -4.49
CA VAL A 131 3.49 -2.05 -5.21
C VAL A 131 2.60 -2.62 -6.31
N LEU A 132 3.15 -3.53 -7.13
CA LEU A 132 2.44 -4.15 -8.23
C LEU A 132 1.23 -4.96 -7.73
N GLY A 133 1.43 -5.80 -6.71
CA GLY A 133 0.35 -6.58 -6.11
C GLY A 133 -0.75 -5.71 -5.54
N SER A 134 -0.38 -4.65 -4.81
CA SER A 134 -1.35 -3.72 -4.21
C SER A 134 -2.14 -2.95 -5.29
N ALA A 135 -1.48 -2.52 -6.37
CA ALA A 135 -2.14 -1.88 -7.51
C ALA A 135 -3.12 -2.82 -8.22
N LEU A 136 -2.74 -4.08 -8.44
CA LEU A 136 -3.62 -5.09 -9.03
C LEU A 136 -4.83 -5.39 -8.14
N ALA A 137 -4.64 -5.48 -6.81
CA ALA A 137 -5.72 -5.66 -5.86
C ALA A 137 -6.73 -4.49 -5.90
N VAL A 138 -6.23 -3.25 -5.96
CA VAL A 138 -7.07 -2.04 -6.12
C VAL A 138 -7.80 -2.05 -7.46
N ALA A 139 -7.10 -2.34 -8.56
CA ALA A 139 -7.72 -2.36 -9.89
C ALA A 139 -8.82 -3.44 -10.00
N GLY A 140 -8.56 -4.65 -9.50
CA GLY A 140 -9.53 -5.73 -9.52
C GLY A 140 -10.76 -5.46 -8.64
N SER A 141 -10.56 -4.92 -7.43
CA SER A 141 -11.67 -4.53 -6.56
C SER A 141 -12.47 -3.34 -7.09
N ALA A 142 -11.80 -2.32 -7.64
CA ALA A 142 -12.45 -1.17 -8.27
C ALA A 142 -13.27 -1.57 -9.51
N TRP A 143 -12.78 -2.53 -10.31
CA TRP A 143 -13.57 -3.08 -11.40
C TRP A 143 -14.77 -3.86 -10.86
N GLY A 144 -14.60 -4.67 -9.81
CA GLY A 144 -15.73 -5.33 -9.14
C GLY A 144 -16.81 -4.34 -8.66
N PHE A 145 -16.42 -3.14 -8.20
CA PHE A 145 -17.38 -2.08 -7.83
C PHE A 145 -18.22 -1.57 -9.01
N SER A 146 -17.63 -1.49 -10.20
CA SER A 146 -18.34 -1.05 -11.41
C SER A 146 -19.23 -2.14 -12.01
N ASP A 147 -18.89 -3.41 -11.79
CA ASP A 147 -19.60 -4.54 -12.38
C ASP A 147 -20.75 -5.04 -11.51
N ILE A 148 -20.63 -4.88 -10.18
CA ILE A 148 -21.75 -5.06 -9.25
C ILE A 148 -22.69 -3.85 -9.40
N ASP A 149 -23.51 -3.90 -10.45
CA ASP A 149 -24.64 -2.99 -10.64
C ASP A 149 -25.63 -3.25 -9.49
N THR A 150 -25.79 -2.25 -8.62
CA THR A 150 -26.85 -2.23 -7.61
C THR A 150 -28.18 -2.01 -8.33
N GLY A 151 -28.72 -3.09 -8.90
CA GLY A 151 -30.01 -3.11 -9.58
C GLY A 151 -30.98 -4.04 -8.86
N GLY A 152 -32.18 -3.55 -8.54
CA GLY A 152 -33.24 -4.38 -7.98
C GLY A 152 -33.89 -5.22 -9.08
N PHE A 153 -33.56 -6.50 -9.17
CA PHE A 153 -34.30 -7.42 -10.05
C PHE A 153 -35.71 -7.62 -9.44
N LEU A 154 -36.74 -7.10 -10.13
CA LEU A 154 -38.16 -7.13 -9.71
C LEU A 154 -38.50 -6.39 -8.40
N GLY A 155 -37.58 -5.62 -7.82
CA GLY A 155 -37.81 -4.86 -6.58
C GLY A 155 -37.94 -5.71 -5.30
N ILE A 156 -37.67 -7.02 -5.37
CA ILE A 156 -37.78 -7.96 -4.23
C ILE A 156 -36.39 -8.37 -3.71
N ILE A 157 -35.36 -8.25 -4.54
CA ILE A 157 -33.98 -8.64 -4.20
C ILE A 157 -33.10 -7.41 -4.29
N SER A 158 -32.56 -6.97 -3.15
CA SER A 158 -31.52 -5.96 -3.08
C SER A 158 -30.16 -6.64 -3.05
N VAL A 159 -29.33 -6.36 -4.05
CA VAL A 159 -27.91 -6.77 -4.04
C VAL A 159 -27.12 -5.62 -3.44
N ASP A 160 -26.63 -5.83 -2.23
CA ASP A 160 -25.76 -4.86 -1.55
C ASP A 160 -24.29 -5.26 -1.73
N ARG A 161 -23.42 -4.25 -1.79
CA ARG A 161 -21.98 -4.45 -1.86
C ARG A 161 -21.49 -5.00 -0.52
N GLY A 162 -20.91 -6.19 -0.54
CA GLY A 162 -20.41 -6.86 0.64
C GLY A 162 -19.13 -6.21 1.17
N ALA A 163 -18.88 -6.38 2.48
CA ALA A 163 -17.74 -5.80 3.18
C ALA A 163 -16.37 -6.24 2.62
N GLY A 164 -16.29 -7.43 2.00
CA GLY A 164 -15.08 -7.99 1.43
C GLY A 164 -14.49 -7.16 0.29
N LEU A 165 -15.35 -6.55 -0.53
CA LEU A 165 -14.93 -5.69 -1.62
C LEU A 165 -14.24 -4.42 -1.08
N TYR A 166 -14.82 -3.81 -0.04
CA TYR A 166 -14.25 -2.66 0.64
C TYR A 166 -12.94 -3.00 1.37
N LEU A 167 -12.88 -4.15 2.04
CA LEU A 167 -11.66 -4.62 2.71
C LEU A 167 -10.52 -4.85 1.71
N THR A 168 -10.82 -5.43 0.55
CA THR A 168 -9.84 -5.65 -0.52
C THR A 168 -9.27 -4.33 -1.03
N LEU A 169 -10.16 -3.38 -1.31
CA LEU A 169 -9.79 -2.05 -1.79
C LEU A 169 -8.98 -1.28 -0.74
N ALA A 170 -9.47 -1.21 0.50
CA ALA A 170 -8.81 -0.50 1.60
C ALA A 170 -7.43 -1.10 1.90
N GLY A 171 -7.34 -2.44 1.93
CA GLY A 171 -6.07 -3.14 2.11
C GLY A 171 -5.05 -2.81 1.02
N GLY A 172 -5.49 -2.79 -0.24
CA GLY A 172 -4.66 -2.39 -1.38
C GLY A 172 -4.18 -0.93 -1.30
N VAL A 173 -5.05 0.00 -0.91
CA VAL A 173 -4.69 1.42 -0.73
C VAL A 173 -3.69 1.62 0.42
N ILE A 174 -3.89 0.93 1.55
CA ILE A 174 -2.94 0.95 2.68
C ILE A 174 -1.57 0.40 2.24
N GLY A 175 -1.56 -0.70 1.46
CA GLY A 175 -0.33 -1.25 0.89
C GLY A 175 0.41 -0.25 -0.02
N LEU A 176 -0.34 0.45 -0.89
CA LEU A 176 0.24 1.47 -1.79
C LEU A 176 0.77 2.70 -1.04
N THR A 177 0.00 3.25 -0.10
CA THR A 177 0.42 4.42 0.69
C THR A 177 1.66 4.11 1.53
N GLY A 178 1.72 2.92 2.13
CA GLY A 178 2.93 2.43 2.79
C GLY A 178 4.14 2.36 1.86
N SER A 179 3.97 1.94 0.61
CA SER A 179 5.09 1.86 -0.35
C SER A 179 5.60 3.22 -0.83
N LEU A 180 4.76 4.27 -0.88
CA LEU A 180 5.14 5.61 -1.34
C LEU A 180 6.05 6.36 -0.36
N GLY A 181 5.92 6.07 0.95
CA GLY A 181 6.76 6.67 1.99
C GLY A 181 8.26 6.36 1.90
N LEU A 182 8.67 5.48 0.97
CA LEU A 182 10.07 5.09 0.76
C LEU A 182 10.84 5.92 -0.27
N ARG A 183 10.14 6.72 -1.08
CA ARG A 183 10.80 7.56 -2.10
C ARG A 183 11.29 8.89 -1.53
N GLY A 184 10.89 9.24 -0.31
CA GLY A 184 11.35 10.42 0.43
C GLY A 184 12.63 10.20 1.21
#